data_AF-A0A358NDM4-F1
#
_entry.id   AF-A0A358NDM4-F1
#
_cell.length_a   1.000
_cell.length_b   1.000
_cell.length_c   1.000
_cell.angle_alpha   90.00
_cell.angle_beta   90.00
_cell.angle_gamma   90.00
#
_symmetry.space_group_name_H-M   'P 1'
#
loop_
_entity.id
_entity.type
_entity.pdbx_description
1 polymer ?
#
loop_
_entity_poly.entity_id
_entity_poly.type
_entity_poly.pdbx_seq_one_letter_code
_entity_poly.pdbx_strand_id
1 'polypeptide(L)'
;MYLYVIYVIILISSYVALIYKHERNEKARRGKEILSIGKNRPISVIGIILIALILFYFAIIAFKARGIRRSFNIYFADIFQLFDIKYIESLMDYFTDEVKVAHLFKMSSYRDLLFKGYMQIPMLLIVFAQMSYRESRENIIYEDGIMLEGRLWKWQELAGFSWSEKNNCKLIFSYDSKLLLSKLHIKVKVKHEDREKINEILSQYLTIEE
;
A
#
# COMPACT_ATOMS: atom_id res chain seq x y z
N MET A 1 -2.05 -2.71 25.07
CA MET A 1 -1.32 -3.84 24.42
C MET A 1 -2.26 -4.81 23.69
N TYR A 2 -3.29 -5.38 24.33
CA TYR A 2 -4.20 -6.34 23.68
C TYR A 2 -4.92 -5.81 22.43
N LEU A 3 -5.46 -4.58 22.48
CA LEU A 3 -6.09 -3.94 21.31
C LEU A 3 -5.12 -3.74 20.13
N TYR A 4 -3.85 -3.47 20.41
CA TYR A 4 -2.81 -3.34 19.40
C TYR A 4 -2.51 -4.70 18.73
N VAL A 5 -2.40 -5.76 19.51
CA VAL A 5 -2.22 -7.12 18.99
C VAL A 5 -3.42 -7.52 18.11
N ILE A 6 -4.65 -7.27 18.57
CA ILE A 6 -5.87 -7.51 17.79
C ILE A 6 -5.85 -6.70 16.48
N TYR A 7 -5.47 -5.42 16.54
CA TYR A 7 -5.34 -4.55 15.37
C TYR A 7 -4.36 -5.12 14.33
N VAL A 8 -3.17 -5.54 14.76
CA VAL A 8 -2.16 -6.16 13.87
C VAL A 8 -2.67 -7.48 13.28
N ILE A 9 -3.37 -8.31 14.06
CA ILE A 9 -3.96 -9.55 13.57
C ILE A 9 -5.01 -9.26 12.48
N ILE A 10 -5.96 -8.35 12.73
CA ILE A 10 -6.99 -7.97 11.75
C ILE A 10 -6.35 -7.49 10.45
N LEU A 11 -5.33 -6.64 10.58
CA LEU A 11 -4.56 -6.12 9.47
C LEU A 11 -3.91 -7.23 8.63
N ILE A 12 -3.19 -8.16 9.25
CA ILE A 12 -2.56 -9.30 8.57
C ILE A 12 -3.63 -10.23 7.95
N SER A 13 -4.68 -10.57 8.70
CA SER A 13 -5.78 -11.41 8.21
C SER A 13 -6.46 -10.79 7.00
N SER A 14 -6.65 -9.47 6.99
CA SER A 14 -7.24 -8.75 5.85
C SER A 14 -6.38 -8.84 4.59
N TYR A 15 -5.05 -8.74 4.76
CA TYR A 15 -4.08 -8.90 3.68
C TYR A 15 -4.10 -10.33 3.12
N VAL A 16 -4.04 -11.33 3.99
CA VAL A 16 -4.07 -12.75 3.59
C VAL A 16 -5.40 -13.09 2.90
N ALA A 17 -6.53 -12.62 3.41
CA ALA A 17 -7.83 -12.82 2.80
C ALA A 17 -7.92 -12.21 1.39
N LEU A 18 -7.32 -11.03 1.19
CA LEU A 18 -7.26 -10.37 -0.11
C LEU A 18 -6.43 -11.19 -1.12
N ILE A 19 -5.25 -11.66 -0.72
CA ILE A 19 -4.41 -12.55 -1.54
C ILE A 19 -5.17 -13.83 -1.89
N TYR A 20 -5.76 -14.49 -0.88
CA TYR A 20 -6.47 -15.76 -1.08
C TYR A 20 -7.65 -15.60 -2.04
N LYS A 21 -8.45 -14.54 -1.87
CA LYS A 21 -9.55 -14.21 -2.80
C LYS A 21 -9.02 -14.00 -4.21
N HIS A 22 -7.88 -13.33 -4.36
CA HIS A 22 -7.25 -13.11 -5.66
C HIS A 22 -6.77 -14.42 -6.30
N GLU A 23 -6.02 -15.24 -5.58
CA GLU A 23 -5.51 -16.51 -6.09
C GLU A 23 -6.64 -17.47 -6.47
N ARG A 24 -7.71 -17.53 -5.67
CA ARG A 24 -8.89 -18.33 -6.00
C ARG A 24 -9.52 -17.87 -7.31
N ASN A 25 -9.62 -16.56 -7.51
CA ASN A 25 -10.17 -15.96 -8.72
C ASN A 25 -9.29 -16.19 -9.95
N GLU A 26 -7.96 -16.15 -9.81
CA GLU A 26 -7.03 -16.50 -10.88
C GLU A 26 -7.11 -17.99 -11.24
N LYS A 27 -7.12 -18.88 -10.23
CA LYS A 27 -7.21 -20.33 -10.45
C LYS A 27 -8.48 -20.71 -11.21
N ALA A 28 -9.61 -20.08 -10.90
CA ALA A 28 -10.88 -20.31 -11.60
C ALA A 28 -10.87 -19.87 -13.08
N ARG A 29 -9.90 -19.02 -13.49
CA ARG A 29 -9.83 -18.40 -14.82
C ARG A 29 -8.64 -18.84 -15.67
N ARG A 30 -7.79 -19.75 -15.20
CA ARG A 30 -6.64 -20.25 -15.98
C ARG A 30 -7.01 -20.79 -17.35
N GLY A 31 -8.22 -21.34 -17.52
CA GLY A 31 -8.71 -21.83 -18.81
C GLY A 31 -9.38 -20.80 -19.71
N LYS A 32 -9.48 -19.53 -19.28
CA LYS A 32 -10.17 -18.44 -19.99
C LYS A 32 -9.22 -17.32 -20.42
N GLU A 33 -7.92 -17.57 -20.35
CA GLU A 33 -6.89 -16.62 -20.72
C GLU A 33 -6.79 -16.51 -22.24
N ILE A 34 -6.93 -15.29 -22.76
CA ILE A 34 -6.82 -15.00 -24.19
C ILE A 34 -5.39 -14.54 -24.51
N LEU A 35 -4.84 -13.63 -23.71
CA LEU A 35 -3.52 -13.04 -23.95
C LEU A 35 -2.89 -12.45 -22.67
N SER A 36 -1.62 -12.77 -22.40
CA SER A 36 -0.81 -12.04 -21.41
C SER A 36 -0.12 -10.84 -22.07
N ILE A 37 -0.36 -9.65 -21.53
CA ILE A 37 0.22 -8.36 -21.97
C ILE A 37 1.57 -8.10 -21.26
N GLY A 38 1.85 -8.82 -20.17
CA GLY A 38 3.04 -8.63 -19.34
C GLY A 38 2.87 -7.57 -18.22
N LYS A 39 3.98 -7.15 -17.60
CA LYS A 39 3.96 -6.33 -16.37
C LYS A 39 4.14 -4.84 -16.61
N ASN A 40 3.35 -4.04 -15.90
CA ASN A 40 3.48 -2.58 -15.86
C ASN A 40 4.60 -2.16 -14.87
N ARG A 41 5.87 -2.30 -15.29
CA ARG A 41 7.11 -1.94 -14.56
C ARG A 41 7.39 -2.73 -13.25
N PRO A 42 8.68 -2.95 -12.91
CA PRO A 42 9.09 -3.76 -11.76
C PRO A 42 9.06 -3.01 -10.41
N ILE A 43 8.99 -1.67 -10.40
CA ILE A 43 8.98 -0.85 -9.18
C ILE A 43 8.04 0.34 -9.39
N SER A 44 6.94 0.45 -8.65
CA SER A 44 6.17 1.70 -8.66
C SER A 44 6.86 2.81 -7.87
N VAL A 45 6.71 4.02 -8.39
CA VAL A 45 7.05 5.26 -7.68
C VAL A 45 6.34 5.32 -6.32
N ILE A 46 5.14 4.74 -6.22
CA ILE A 46 4.36 4.67 -4.98
C ILE A 46 5.06 3.80 -3.94
N GLY A 47 5.62 2.65 -4.33
CA GLY A 47 6.39 1.79 -3.42
C GLY A 47 7.61 2.51 -2.85
N ILE A 48 8.33 3.27 -3.66
CA ILE A 48 9.47 4.09 -3.21
C ILE A 48 9.02 5.17 -2.21
N ILE A 49 7.91 5.85 -2.50
CA ILE A 49 7.32 6.85 -1.60
C ILE A 49 6.95 6.23 -0.25
N LEU A 50 6.34 5.04 -0.25
CA LEU A 50 5.96 4.33 0.98
C LEU A 50 7.18 3.94 1.82
N ILE A 51 8.25 3.42 1.19
CA ILE A 51 9.51 3.11 1.88
C ILE A 51 10.11 4.38 2.48
N ALA A 52 10.15 5.48 1.73
CA ALA A 52 10.66 6.75 2.21
C ALA A 52 9.86 7.27 3.42
N LEU A 53 8.54 7.16 3.40
CA LEU A 53 7.67 7.52 4.53
C LEU A 53 7.94 6.67 5.77
N ILE A 54 8.11 5.35 5.61
CA ILE A 54 8.43 4.44 6.70
C ILE A 54 9.79 4.82 7.33
N LEU A 55 10.82 5.04 6.51
CA LEU A 55 12.14 5.45 6.97
C LEU A 55 12.11 6.81 7.67
N PHE A 56 11.32 7.76 7.15
CA PHE A 56 11.11 9.06 7.77
C PHE A 56 10.50 8.93 9.17
N TYR A 57 9.48 8.09 9.33
CA TYR A 57 8.88 7.81 10.65
C TYR A 57 9.90 7.21 11.63
N PHE A 58 10.68 6.22 11.18
CA PHE A 58 11.74 5.64 12.01
C PHE A 58 12.79 6.69 12.42
N ALA A 59 13.17 7.58 11.50
CA ALA A 59 14.12 8.65 11.79
C ALA A 59 13.58 9.62 12.85
N ILE A 60 12.30 10.02 12.76
CA ILE A 60 11.66 10.89 13.76
C ILE A 60 11.66 10.21 15.15
N ILE A 61 11.25 8.95 15.23
CA ILE A 61 11.22 8.19 16.48
C ILE A 61 12.63 8.09 17.07
N ALA A 62 13.61 7.71 16.26
CA ALA A 62 15.01 7.58 16.69
C ALA A 62 15.59 8.91 17.20
N PHE A 63 15.31 10.02 16.50
CA PHE A 63 15.74 11.35 16.91
C PHE A 63 15.14 11.76 18.26
N LYS A 64 13.84 11.54 18.44
CA LYS A 64 13.13 11.85 19.69
C LYS A 64 13.57 10.94 20.85
N ALA A 65 13.72 9.65 20.60
CA ALA A 65 14.24 8.68 21.58
C ALA A 65 15.64 9.10 22.08
N ARG A 66 16.55 9.47 21.16
CA ARG A 66 17.88 9.98 21.52
C ARG A 66 17.79 11.25 22.37
N GLY A 67 16.90 12.17 22.04
CA GLY A 67 16.67 13.40 22.80
C GLY A 67 16.13 13.16 24.22
N ILE A 68 15.34 12.09 24.42
CA ILE A 68 14.84 11.67 25.73
C ILE A 68 15.92 10.96 26.52
N ARG A 69 16.64 10.00 25.91
CA ARG A 69 17.75 9.33 26.59
C ARG A 69 18.79 10.32 27.10
N ARG A 70 19.13 11.35 26.32
CA ARG A 70 20.07 12.39 26.77
C ARG A 70 19.56 13.18 27.96
N SER A 71 18.28 13.56 27.97
CA SER A 71 17.72 14.37 29.07
C SER A 71 17.45 13.58 30.34
N PHE A 72 17.24 12.26 30.23
CA PHE A 72 16.80 11.41 31.32
C PHE A 72 17.73 10.21 31.50
N ASN A 73 19.01 10.34 31.17
CA ASN A 73 19.94 9.22 31.10
C ASN A 73 20.01 8.39 32.39
N ILE A 74 19.82 9.02 33.54
CA ILE A 74 19.82 8.37 34.87
C ILE A 74 18.64 7.40 35.02
N TYR A 75 17.53 7.67 34.31
CA TYR A 75 16.32 6.88 34.33
C TYR A 75 16.31 5.76 33.28
N PHE A 76 17.38 5.57 32.50
CA PHE A 76 17.41 4.55 31.45
C PHE A 76 18.74 3.79 31.49
N ALA A 77 18.69 2.51 31.85
CA ALA A 77 19.83 1.61 31.72
C ALA A 77 20.15 1.35 30.24
N ASP A 78 19.11 1.24 29.41
CA ASP A 78 19.25 0.94 27.99
C ASP A 78 18.24 1.65 27.08
N ILE A 79 18.54 1.75 25.77
CA ILE A 79 17.72 2.43 24.76
C ILE A 79 16.46 1.63 24.47
N PHE A 80 16.48 0.30 24.62
CA PHE A 80 15.31 -0.54 24.37
C PHE A 80 14.18 -0.27 25.36
N GLN A 81 14.48 0.25 26.56
CA GLN A 81 13.47 0.70 27.52
C GLN A 81 12.62 1.86 27.00
N LEU A 82 13.12 2.63 26.02
CA LEU A 82 12.33 3.66 25.33
C LEU A 82 11.34 3.12 24.31
N PHE A 83 11.31 1.80 24.09
CA PHE A 83 10.29 1.13 23.29
C PHE A 83 9.35 0.28 24.16
N ASP A 84 9.59 0.23 25.47
CA ASP A 84 8.70 -0.42 26.42
C ASP A 84 7.67 0.60 26.93
N ILE A 85 6.44 0.51 26.40
CA ILE A 85 5.33 1.38 26.81
C ILE A 85 5.07 1.30 28.31
N LYS A 86 5.16 0.11 28.92
CA LYS A 86 4.88 -0.04 30.36
C LYS A 86 5.93 0.66 31.20
N TYR A 87 7.19 0.59 30.77
CA TYR A 87 8.26 1.31 31.42
C TYR A 87 8.08 2.82 31.32
N ILE A 88 7.69 3.31 30.13
CA ILE A 88 7.38 4.72 29.90
C ILE A 88 6.20 5.17 30.79
N GLU A 89 5.15 4.37 30.90
CA GLU A 89 4.00 4.65 31.77
C GLU A 89 4.43 4.72 33.25
N SER A 90 5.22 3.76 33.73
CA SER A 90 5.76 3.79 35.10
C SER A 90 6.62 5.03 35.38
N LEU A 91 7.42 5.49 34.41
CA LEU A 91 8.18 6.73 34.54
C LEU A 91 7.27 7.97 34.57
N MET A 92 6.19 7.97 33.79
CA MET A 92 5.20 9.05 33.81
C MET A 92 4.48 9.13 35.16
N ASP A 93 4.12 7.98 35.76
CA ASP A 93 3.53 7.92 37.10
C ASP A 93 4.49 8.51 38.13
N TYR A 94 5.76 8.08 38.12
CA TYR A 94 6.80 8.65 38.98
C TYR A 94 6.97 10.17 38.80
N PHE A 95 6.97 10.68 37.56
CA PHE A 95 7.06 12.13 37.33
C PHE A 95 5.81 12.90 37.77
N THR A 96 4.66 12.23 37.82
CA THR A 96 3.41 12.80 38.34
C THR A 96 3.51 12.94 39.86
N ASP A 97 3.92 11.87 40.54
CA ASP A 97 4.07 11.86 42.01
C ASP A 97 5.11 12.87 42.49
N GLU A 98 6.21 13.03 41.75
CA GLU A 98 7.28 13.98 42.05
C GLU A 98 7.04 15.41 41.54
N VAL A 99 5.87 15.68 40.96
CA VAL A 99 5.48 17.02 40.42
C VAL A 99 6.49 17.54 39.38
N LYS A 100 7.10 16.63 38.60
CA LYS A 100 8.08 16.95 37.54
C LYS A 100 7.39 17.25 36.21
N VAL A 101 6.60 18.32 36.17
CA VAL A 101 5.71 18.68 35.04
C VAL A 101 6.42 18.69 33.68
N ALA A 102 7.63 19.26 33.59
CA ALA A 102 8.39 19.30 32.34
C ALA A 102 8.84 17.90 31.86
N HIS A 103 9.13 16.99 32.79
CA HIS A 103 9.52 15.61 32.48
C HIS A 103 8.30 14.82 31.99
N LEU A 104 7.18 14.97 32.69
CA LEU A 104 5.91 14.36 32.32
C LEU A 104 5.46 14.79 30.92
N PHE A 105 5.50 16.09 30.61
CA PHE A 105 5.12 16.58 29.29
C PHE A 105 6.00 15.99 28.17
N LYS A 106 7.32 15.97 28.38
CA LYS A 106 8.26 15.43 27.39
C LYS A 106 8.07 13.93 27.18
N MET A 107 7.82 13.18 28.25
CA MET A 107 7.58 11.74 28.19
C MET A 107 6.23 11.41 27.53
N SER A 108 5.17 12.16 27.89
CA SER A 108 3.84 12.05 27.28
C SER A 108 3.88 12.31 25.77
N SER A 109 4.58 13.36 25.33
CA SER A 109 4.74 13.66 23.89
C SER A 109 5.44 12.53 23.14
N TYR A 110 6.43 11.88 23.76
CA TYR A 110 7.12 10.75 23.14
C TYR A 110 6.29 9.48 23.12
N ARG A 111 5.54 9.21 24.20
CA ARG A 111 4.56 8.12 24.23
C ARG A 111 3.54 8.27 23.09
N ASP A 112 2.96 9.46 22.90
CA ASP A 112 2.03 9.72 21.79
C ASP A 112 2.68 9.46 20.41
N LEU A 113 3.92 9.91 20.21
CA LEU A 113 4.68 9.63 18.99
C LEU A 113 4.89 8.11 18.77
N LEU A 114 5.24 7.36 19.82
CA LEU A 114 5.38 5.91 19.75
C LEU A 114 4.05 5.25 19.37
N PHE A 115 2.94 5.62 20.00
CA PHE A 115 1.62 5.09 19.67
C PHE A 115 1.24 5.36 18.21
N LYS A 116 1.49 6.57 17.71
CA LYS A 116 1.30 6.90 16.29
C LYS A 116 2.16 6.02 15.38
N GLY A 117 3.44 5.87 15.71
CA GLY A 117 4.36 4.99 15.00
C GLY A 117 3.90 3.53 14.97
N TYR A 118 3.48 2.98 16.11
CA TYR A 118 2.95 1.62 16.21
C TYR A 118 1.73 1.40 15.33
N MET A 119 0.86 2.40 15.16
CA MET A 119 -0.31 2.25 14.28
C MET A 119 0.06 2.45 12.80
N GLN A 120 0.84 3.49 12.49
CA GLN A 120 1.09 3.92 11.11
C GLN A 120 2.09 3.02 10.39
N ILE A 121 3.13 2.54 11.05
CA ILE A 121 4.17 1.73 10.40
C ILE A 121 3.60 0.39 9.90
N PRO A 122 2.88 -0.42 10.71
CA PRO A 122 2.24 -1.65 10.21
C PRO A 122 1.23 -1.39 9.10
N MET A 123 0.44 -0.31 9.22
CA MET A 123 -0.50 0.09 8.17
C MET A 123 0.23 0.37 6.84
N LEU A 124 1.29 1.18 6.87
CA LEU A 124 2.10 1.49 5.69
C LEU A 124 2.76 0.25 5.10
N LEU A 125 3.28 -0.66 5.94
CA LEU A 125 3.85 -1.94 5.50
C LEU A 125 2.84 -2.82 4.78
N ILE A 126 1.60 -2.87 5.26
CA ILE A 126 0.54 -3.66 4.61
C ILE A 126 0.09 -3.03 3.30
N VAL A 127 -0.07 -1.70 3.26
CA VAL A 127 -0.37 -1.00 2.01
C VAL A 127 0.75 -1.23 1.00
N PHE A 128 2.01 -1.15 1.44
CA PHE A 128 3.17 -1.45 0.60
C PHE A 128 3.15 -2.88 0.08
N ALA A 129 2.87 -3.86 0.94
CA ALA A 129 2.77 -5.27 0.55
C ALA A 129 1.62 -5.51 -0.45
N GLN A 130 0.46 -4.89 -0.23
CA GLN A 130 -0.68 -4.94 -1.15
C GLN A 130 -0.37 -4.36 -2.53
N MET A 131 0.26 -3.18 -2.57
CA MET A 131 0.63 -2.55 -3.84
C MET A 131 1.71 -3.37 -4.56
N SER A 132 2.73 -3.82 -3.84
CA SER A 132 3.80 -4.66 -4.39
C SER A 132 3.23 -5.97 -4.95
N TYR A 133 2.29 -6.60 -4.24
CA TYR A 133 1.60 -7.80 -4.72
C TYR A 133 0.85 -7.52 -6.02
N ARG A 134 0.06 -6.43 -6.08
CA ARG A 134 -0.70 -6.06 -7.28
C ARG A 134 0.18 -5.75 -8.48
N GLU A 135 1.28 -5.02 -8.27
CA GLU A 135 2.23 -4.65 -9.33
C GLU A 135 3.06 -5.82 -9.84
N SER A 136 3.30 -6.84 -8.99
CA SER A 136 4.02 -8.04 -9.38
C SER A 136 3.26 -8.90 -10.40
N ARG A 137 1.95 -8.66 -10.55
CA ARG A 137 1.06 -9.43 -11.42
C ARG A 137 1.11 -8.95 -12.86
N GLU A 138 0.95 -9.91 -13.76
CA GLU A 138 0.86 -9.63 -15.18
C GLU A 138 -0.51 -9.09 -15.52
N ASN A 139 -0.54 -8.19 -16.50
CA ASN A 139 -1.78 -7.77 -17.12
C ASN A 139 -2.20 -8.86 -18.09
N ILE A 140 -3.42 -9.39 -17.93
CA ILE A 140 -3.90 -10.56 -18.67
C ILE A 140 -5.33 -10.27 -19.16
N ILE A 141 -5.60 -10.53 -20.43
CA ILE A 141 -6.94 -10.50 -21.01
C ILE A 141 -7.60 -11.86 -20.82
N TYR A 142 -8.78 -11.87 -20.20
CA TYR A 142 -9.66 -13.03 -20.05
C TYR A 142 -10.94 -12.84 -20.88
N GLU A 143 -11.67 -13.93 -21.10
CA GLU A 143 -12.99 -13.86 -21.75
C GLU A 143 -14.00 -12.96 -21.01
N ASP A 144 -13.97 -12.93 -19.67
CA ASP A 144 -14.93 -12.20 -18.83
C ASP A 144 -14.45 -10.80 -18.39
N GLY A 145 -13.23 -10.41 -18.76
CA GLY A 145 -12.65 -9.13 -18.40
C GLY A 145 -11.14 -9.07 -18.59
N ILE A 146 -10.51 -8.03 -18.04
CA ILE A 146 -9.06 -7.84 -18.11
C ILE A 146 -8.48 -7.63 -16.70
N MET A 147 -7.40 -8.34 -16.40
CA MET A 147 -6.59 -8.09 -15.21
C MET A 147 -5.64 -6.95 -15.50
N LEU A 148 -5.82 -5.84 -14.80
CA LEU A 148 -4.97 -4.65 -14.89
C LEU A 148 -4.50 -4.28 -13.49
N GLU A 149 -3.19 -4.11 -13.31
CA GLU A 149 -2.59 -3.69 -12.03
C GLU A 149 -3.05 -4.55 -10.84
N GLY A 150 -3.14 -5.87 -11.07
CA GLY A 150 -3.58 -6.82 -10.06
C GLY A 150 -5.04 -6.68 -9.63
N ARG A 151 -5.90 -6.01 -10.42
CA ARG A 151 -7.35 -5.98 -10.27
C ARG A 151 -8.02 -6.48 -11.56
N LEU A 152 -9.01 -7.34 -11.41
CA LEU A 152 -9.86 -7.72 -12.54
C LEU A 152 -10.91 -6.63 -12.78
N TRP A 153 -10.96 -6.16 -14.02
CA TRP A 153 -11.98 -5.28 -14.56
C TRP A 153 -12.87 -6.10 -15.49
N LYS A 154 -14.15 -6.22 -15.15
CA LYS A 154 -15.12 -6.80 -16.08
C LYS A 154 -15.28 -5.85 -17.27
N TRP A 155 -15.59 -6.39 -18.45
CA TRP A 155 -15.80 -5.57 -19.64
C TRP A 155 -16.82 -4.44 -19.43
N GLN A 156 -17.91 -4.73 -18.72
CA GLN A 156 -18.96 -3.78 -18.36
C GLN A 156 -18.49 -2.63 -17.44
N GLU A 157 -17.35 -2.76 -16.76
CA GLU A 157 -16.77 -1.71 -15.91
C GLU A 157 -15.89 -0.73 -16.71
N LEU A 158 -15.54 -1.07 -17.95
CA LEU A 158 -14.69 -0.26 -18.82
C LEU A 158 -15.57 0.46 -19.85
N ALA A 159 -15.32 1.75 -20.04
CA ALA A 159 -16.03 2.58 -21.00
C ALA A 159 -15.46 2.44 -22.43
N GLY A 160 -14.15 2.17 -22.55
CA GLY A 160 -13.48 2.09 -23.84
C GLY A 160 -11.96 2.00 -23.70
N PHE A 161 -11.27 2.02 -24.83
CA PHE A 161 -9.81 2.06 -24.87
C PHE A 161 -9.28 2.90 -26.03
N SER A 162 -8.09 3.46 -25.86
CA SER A 162 -7.37 4.21 -26.89
C SER A 162 -5.86 3.96 -26.82
N TRP A 163 -5.16 4.22 -27.92
CA TRP A 163 -3.71 4.20 -27.95
C TRP A 163 -3.17 5.61 -27.70
N SER A 164 -2.11 5.71 -26.91
CA SER A 164 -1.43 6.98 -26.69
C SER A 164 -0.76 7.45 -27.99
N GLU A 165 -1.21 8.59 -28.54
CA GLU A 165 -0.61 9.22 -29.73
C GLU A 165 0.91 9.46 -29.59
N LYS A 166 1.35 9.84 -28.38
CA LYS A 166 2.78 10.10 -28.09
C LYS A 166 3.64 8.83 -28.01
N ASN A 167 3.03 7.67 -27.82
CA ASN A 167 3.74 6.42 -27.59
C ASN A 167 2.85 5.23 -28.01
N ASN A 168 3.03 4.76 -29.24
CA ASN A 168 2.26 3.66 -29.83
C ASN A 168 2.35 2.33 -29.08
N CYS A 169 3.20 2.24 -28.05
CA CYS A 169 3.32 1.07 -27.16
C CYS A 169 2.55 1.26 -25.85
N LYS A 170 1.63 2.22 -25.76
CA LYS A 170 0.89 2.53 -24.55
C LYS A 170 -0.62 2.55 -24.81
N LEU A 171 -1.29 1.58 -24.20
CA LEU A 171 -2.73 1.40 -24.24
C LEU A 171 -3.35 2.11 -23.04
N ILE A 172 -4.48 2.77 -23.26
CA ILE A 172 -5.20 3.54 -22.25
C ILE A 172 -6.61 2.96 -22.16
N PHE A 173 -7.00 2.48 -20.99
CA PHE A 173 -8.36 2.06 -20.70
C PHE A 173 -9.09 3.16 -19.95
N SER A 174 -10.32 3.42 -20.36
CA SER A 174 -11.19 4.40 -19.75
C SER A 174 -12.25 3.71 -18.88
N TYR A 175 -12.56 4.26 -17.71
CA TYR A 175 -13.66 3.80 -16.88
C TYR A 175 -14.33 4.96 -16.14
N ASP A 176 -15.63 4.81 -15.87
CA ASP A 176 -16.39 5.79 -15.11
C ASP A 176 -16.29 5.50 -13.62
N SER A 177 -15.61 6.39 -12.89
CA SER A 177 -15.53 6.29 -11.45
C SER A 177 -16.81 6.82 -10.82
N LYS A 178 -17.65 5.92 -10.28
CA LYS A 178 -18.81 6.31 -9.46
C LYS A 178 -18.44 7.19 -8.26
N LEU A 179 -17.20 7.05 -7.77
CA LEU A 179 -16.73 7.71 -6.55
C LEU A 179 -16.23 9.13 -6.82
N LEU A 180 -15.60 9.35 -7.98
CA LEU A 180 -15.07 10.65 -8.39
C LEU A 180 -15.99 11.38 -9.38
N LEU A 181 -17.09 10.75 -9.79
CA LEU A 181 -18.03 11.25 -10.80
C LEU A 181 -17.30 11.73 -12.08
N SER A 182 -16.19 11.07 -12.41
CA SER A 182 -15.30 11.45 -13.49
C SER A 182 -14.76 10.22 -14.21
N LYS A 183 -14.48 10.38 -15.50
CA LYS A 183 -13.77 9.38 -16.30
C LYS A 183 -12.31 9.32 -15.87
N LEU A 184 -11.82 8.12 -15.59
CA LEU A 184 -10.44 7.86 -15.19
C LEU A 184 -9.77 6.92 -16.18
N HIS A 185 -8.44 6.95 -16.19
CA HIS A 185 -7.64 6.24 -17.17
C HIS A 185 -6.62 5.31 -16.53
N ILE A 186 -6.56 4.07 -17.00
CA ILE A 186 -5.55 3.07 -16.65
C ILE A 186 -4.60 2.93 -17.83
N LYS A 187 -3.30 3.05 -17.59
CA LYS A 187 -2.29 3.09 -18.65
C LYS A 187 -1.44 1.83 -18.62
N VAL A 188 -1.42 1.10 -19.72
CA VAL A 188 -0.71 -0.17 -19.87
C VAL A 188 0.35 -0.06 -20.93
N LYS A 189 1.57 -0.48 -20.61
CA LYS A 189 2.63 -0.61 -21.61
C LYS A 189 2.50 -1.98 -22.28
N VAL A 190 2.47 -1.96 -23.60
CA VAL A 190 2.27 -3.13 -24.45
C VAL A 190 3.46 -3.23 -25.41
N LYS A 191 3.83 -4.45 -25.83
CA LYS A 191 4.81 -4.60 -26.92
C LYS A 191 4.20 -4.14 -28.23
N HIS A 192 5.00 -3.51 -29.09
CA HIS A 192 4.51 -3.02 -30.38
C HIS A 192 3.92 -4.13 -31.25
N GLU A 193 4.54 -5.32 -31.21
CA GLU A 193 4.13 -6.50 -31.98
C GLU A 193 2.74 -7.02 -31.60
N ASP A 194 2.31 -6.82 -30.34
CA ASP A 194 1.02 -7.30 -29.86
C ASP A 194 -0.14 -6.33 -30.18
N ARG A 195 0.15 -5.16 -30.78
CA ARG A 195 -0.82 -4.07 -30.97
C ARG A 195 -2.02 -4.48 -31.82
N GLU A 196 -1.80 -5.07 -32.99
CA GLU A 196 -2.88 -5.45 -33.90
C GLU A 196 -3.75 -6.55 -33.29
N LYS A 197 -3.11 -7.56 -32.69
CA LYS A 197 -3.79 -8.65 -31.98
C LYS A 197 -4.64 -8.12 -30.83
N ILE A 198 -4.13 -7.17 -30.05
CA ILE A 198 -4.87 -6.56 -28.94
C ILE A 198 -6.04 -5.72 -29.45
N ASN A 199 -5.88 -4.99 -30.56
CA ASN A 199 -6.98 -4.26 -31.17
C ASN A 199 -8.11 -5.20 -31.62
N GLU A 200 -7.77 -6.28 -32.31
CA GLU A 200 -8.74 -7.28 -32.75
C GLU A 200 -9.52 -7.85 -31.56
N ILE A 201 -8.84 -8.26 -30.50
CA ILE A 201 -9.47 -8.81 -29.29
C ILE A 201 -10.34 -7.75 -28.60
N LEU A 202 -9.77 -6.56 -28.30
CA LEU A 202 -10.48 -5.56 -27.50
C LEU A 202 -11.67 -4.95 -28.22
N SER A 203 -11.62 -4.84 -29.56
CA SER A 203 -12.76 -4.35 -30.36
C SER A 203 -14.01 -5.24 -30.27
N GLN A 204 -13.86 -6.51 -29.86
CA GLN A 204 -15.00 -7.40 -29.63
C GLN A 204 -15.76 -7.07 -28.33
N TYR A 205 -15.11 -6.38 -27.40
CA TYR A 205 -15.64 -6.14 -26.05
C TYR A 205 -15.83 -4.66 -25.72
N LEU A 206 -15.06 -3.77 -26.33
CA LEU A 206 -14.98 -2.35 -25.98
C LEU A 206 -14.96 -1.47 -27.23
N THR A 207 -15.49 -0.26 -27.08
CA THR A 207 -15.40 0.79 -28.10
C THR A 207 -14.01 1.42 -28.12
N ILE A 208 -13.49 1.67 -29.34
CA ILE A 208 -12.27 2.43 -29.56
C ILE A 208 -12.61 3.91 -29.35
N GLU A 209 -11.91 4.56 -28.43
CA GLU A 209 -11.99 6.02 -28.22
C GLU A 209 -10.95 6.69 -29.12
N GLU A 210 -11.39 7.70 -29.87
CA GLU A 210 -10.52 8.57 -30.68
C GLU A 210 -9.72 9.54 -29.80
#